data_AF-A0A015N2C7-F1
#
_entry.id   AF-A0A015N2C7-F1
#
_cell.length_a   1.000
_cell.length_b   1.000
_cell.length_c   1.000
_cell.angle_alpha   90.00
_cell.angle_beta   90.00
_cell.angle_gamma   90.00
#
_symmetry.space_group_name_H-M   'P 1'
#
loop_
_entity.id
_entity.type
_entity.pdbx_description
1 polymer ?
#
loop_
_entity_poly.entity_id
_entity_poly.type
_entity_poly.pdbx_seq_one_letter_code
_entity_poly.pdbx_strand_id
1 'polypeptide(L)'
;MNKKNPRISSRTGIKPPSDWKTFFEIGFKVSNIHTEVTVGEIKGVFATYGSVYRAKIVTREVDDSENPERSTGTAYILFKPVPPRPFWNESLRLHGRVLRIDYRNDFRSSDSFYSYPAESLELGDYILPNIFVSEAKFTQSVKFFISYQNRKIIVELKYGEPMYTFKLEFNFDDIINDIYSELDVSQQRSHGSITIENKYPAKCWVLHKCQKPKDKFNWCIDNFWNRITKNDKMPHFHKDNDQPGKWLVFRITFDLDQIGGLNRFKKLIKKAGKYNLVPRTSSISNFPLKIINGTELCKHFVNRKMLNFKVNYMLECNISFNYLNEYNLCKEFYSLLSQQPTKVSLNILVRGRKGSMNL
;
A
#
# COMPACT_ATOMS: atom_id res chain seq x y z
N MET A 1 10.44 -65.53 20.69
CA MET A 1 9.66 -64.76 19.68
C MET A 1 9.35 -63.37 20.24
N ASN A 2 10.19 -62.37 19.95
CA ASN A 2 9.92 -60.97 20.33
C ASN A 2 9.37 -60.22 19.11
N LYS A 3 8.10 -59.83 19.17
CA LYS A 3 7.45 -58.96 18.17
C LYS A 3 8.14 -57.59 18.19
N LYS A 4 8.89 -57.30 17.12
CA LYS A 4 9.38 -55.93 16.86
C LYS A 4 8.18 -55.06 16.48
N ASN A 5 7.84 -54.11 17.34
CA ASN A 5 6.97 -52.99 16.98
C ASN A 5 7.62 -52.18 15.84
N PRO A 6 6.92 -51.92 14.73
CA PRO A 6 7.45 -51.05 13.69
C PRO A 6 7.52 -49.61 14.22
N ARG A 7 8.72 -49.05 14.20
CA ARG A 7 8.97 -47.63 14.51
C ARG A 7 8.12 -46.77 13.56
N ILE A 8 7.14 -46.07 14.10
CA ILE A 8 6.44 -44.98 13.42
C ILE A 8 7.51 -43.93 13.10
N SER A 9 7.84 -43.77 11.82
CA SER A 9 8.80 -42.76 11.38
C SER A 9 8.23 -41.37 11.64
N SER A 10 8.81 -40.63 12.58
CA SER A 10 8.60 -39.19 12.74
C SER A 10 9.21 -38.46 11.55
N ARG A 11 8.48 -38.37 10.43
CA ARG A 11 8.91 -37.59 9.26
C ARG A 11 8.68 -36.09 9.55
N THR A 12 9.71 -35.43 10.04
CA THR A 12 9.76 -33.99 10.28
C THR A 12 9.64 -33.24 8.96
N GLY A 13 8.49 -32.61 8.71
CA GLY A 13 8.35 -31.58 7.68
C GLY A 13 9.29 -30.40 7.96
N ILE A 14 9.74 -29.73 6.89
CA ILE A 14 10.54 -28.50 7.03
C ILE A 14 9.66 -27.48 7.76
N LYS A 15 10.16 -26.89 8.85
CA LYS A 15 9.47 -25.84 9.60
C LYS A 15 9.99 -24.46 9.20
N PRO A 16 9.18 -23.40 9.33
CA PRO A 16 9.66 -22.03 9.15
C PRO A 16 10.81 -21.68 10.12
N PRO A 17 11.77 -20.84 9.70
CA PRO A 17 12.82 -20.29 10.58
C PRO A 17 12.24 -19.55 11.80
N SER A 18 13.01 -19.41 12.88
CA SER A 18 12.55 -18.76 14.12
C SER A 18 12.16 -17.29 13.94
N ASP A 19 12.76 -16.61 12.97
CA ASP A 19 12.55 -15.20 12.64
C ASP A 19 11.45 -14.97 11.58
N TRP A 20 10.64 -15.99 11.25
CA TRP A 20 9.63 -15.96 10.20
C TRP A 20 8.64 -14.78 10.28
N LYS A 21 8.39 -14.24 11.48
CA LYS A 21 7.53 -13.05 11.68
C LYS A 21 8.08 -11.78 11.03
N THR A 22 9.37 -11.78 10.70
CA THR A 22 10.02 -10.69 9.98
C THR A 22 9.84 -10.80 8.48
N PHE A 23 9.38 -11.95 7.97
CA PHE A 23 9.15 -12.14 6.55
C PHE A 23 7.93 -11.35 6.11
N PHE A 24 7.96 -10.96 4.85
CA PHE A 24 6.85 -10.28 4.21
C PHE A 24 5.73 -11.23 3.81
N GLU A 25 6.14 -12.38 3.30
CA GLU A 25 5.28 -13.46 2.87
C GLU A 25 5.87 -14.79 3.32
N ILE A 26 5.02 -15.80 3.43
CA ILE A 26 5.43 -17.15 3.82
C ILE A 26 4.60 -18.19 3.08
N GLY A 27 5.29 -19.16 2.49
CA GLY A 27 4.69 -20.18 1.65
C GLY A 27 4.74 -21.57 2.26
N PHE A 28 3.70 -22.35 2.01
CA PHE A 28 3.55 -23.72 2.48
C PHE A 28 3.12 -24.63 1.34
N LYS A 29 3.68 -25.83 1.33
CA LYS A 29 3.15 -26.97 0.58
C LYS A 29 2.18 -27.72 1.48
N VAL A 30 0.98 -27.94 0.98
CA VAL A 30 -0.07 -28.69 1.65
C VAL A 30 -0.31 -29.97 0.85
N SER A 31 -0.08 -31.12 1.47
CA SER A 31 -0.24 -32.43 0.84
C SER A 31 -1.33 -33.24 1.55
N ASN A 32 -1.73 -34.36 0.95
CA ASN A 32 -2.82 -35.22 1.44
C ASN A 32 -4.21 -34.53 1.40
N ILE A 33 -4.41 -33.59 0.46
CA ILE A 33 -5.74 -33.05 0.18
C ILE A 33 -6.54 -34.06 -0.65
N HIS A 34 -7.85 -34.10 -0.46
CA HIS A 34 -8.75 -34.87 -1.31
C HIS A 34 -8.74 -34.29 -2.73
N THR A 35 -8.85 -35.13 -3.77
CA THR A 35 -8.73 -34.70 -5.18
C THR A 35 -9.87 -33.79 -5.65
N GLU A 36 -11.02 -33.86 -4.98
CA GLU A 36 -12.19 -33.04 -5.26
C GLU A 36 -12.15 -31.67 -4.56
N VAL A 37 -11.20 -31.45 -3.64
CA VAL A 37 -11.05 -30.17 -2.94
C VAL A 37 -10.81 -29.07 -3.97
N THR A 38 -11.61 -28.02 -3.86
CA THR A 38 -11.46 -26.81 -4.65
C THR A 38 -10.48 -25.84 -3.98
N VAL A 39 -9.89 -24.96 -4.79
CA VAL A 39 -9.02 -23.88 -4.30
C VAL A 39 -9.77 -22.91 -3.38
N GLY A 40 -11.09 -22.79 -3.55
CA GLY A 40 -11.94 -22.00 -2.67
C GLY A 40 -12.01 -22.57 -1.25
N GLU A 41 -12.24 -23.87 -1.12
CA GLU A 41 -12.28 -24.57 0.18
C GLU A 41 -10.94 -24.52 0.89
N ILE A 42 -9.85 -24.84 0.18
CA ILE A 42 -8.53 -24.83 0.81
C ILE A 42 -8.13 -23.42 1.25
N LYS A 43 -8.39 -22.40 0.42
CA LYS A 43 -8.21 -20.99 0.81
C LYS A 43 -9.04 -20.67 2.04
N GLY A 44 -10.29 -21.12 2.10
CA GLY A 44 -11.20 -20.91 3.24
C GLY A 44 -10.63 -21.44 4.56
N VAL A 45 -10.07 -22.65 4.55
CA VAL A 45 -9.40 -23.23 5.73
C VAL A 45 -8.22 -22.38 6.17
N PHE A 46 -7.36 -21.95 5.25
CA PHE A 46 -6.15 -21.20 5.60
C PHE A 46 -6.42 -19.72 5.93
N ALA A 47 -7.54 -19.16 5.48
CA ALA A 47 -7.94 -17.79 5.78
C ALA A 47 -8.22 -17.52 7.27
N THR A 48 -8.48 -18.57 8.06
CA THR A 48 -8.66 -18.45 9.52
C THR A 48 -7.35 -18.10 10.24
N TYR A 49 -6.21 -18.42 9.63
CA TYR A 49 -4.87 -18.19 10.19
C TYR A 49 -4.24 -16.88 9.75
N GLY A 50 -4.76 -16.24 8.71
CA GLY A 50 -4.22 -14.99 8.21
C GLY A 50 -4.66 -14.66 6.79
N SER A 51 -4.09 -13.60 6.24
CA SER A 51 -4.39 -13.15 4.88
C SER A 51 -3.71 -14.05 3.84
N VAL A 52 -4.48 -15.00 3.30
CA VAL A 52 -4.05 -15.81 2.15
C VAL A 52 -3.93 -14.91 0.93
N TYR A 53 -2.74 -14.86 0.34
CA TYR A 53 -2.41 -14.09 -0.86
C TYR A 53 -2.62 -14.90 -2.12
N ARG A 54 -2.19 -16.17 -2.09
CA ARG A 54 -2.32 -17.10 -3.22
C ARG A 54 -2.58 -18.51 -2.71
N ALA A 55 -3.45 -19.22 -3.41
CA ALA A 55 -3.67 -20.64 -3.26
C ALA A 55 -3.62 -21.28 -4.65
N LYS A 56 -2.84 -22.35 -4.80
CA LYS A 56 -2.72 -23.11 -6.06
C LYS A 56 -2.74 -24.60 -5.78
N ILE A 57 -3.67 -25.33 -6.38
CA ILE A 57 -3.68 -26.79 -6.44
C ILE A 57 -2.87 -27.21 -7.67
N VAL A 58 -2.06 -28.25 -7.50
CA VAL A 58 -1.24 -28.80 -8.60
C VAL A 58 -2.06 -29.81 -9.37
N THR A 59 -2.21 -29.58 -10.67
CA THR A 59 -2.61 -30.58 -11.66
C THR A 59 -1.35 -31.18 -12.26
N ARG A 60 -1.29 -32.50 -12.41
CA ARG A 60 -0.28 -33.13 -13.26
C ARG A 60 -0.79 -33.07 -14.69
N GLU A 61 0.02 -32.55 -15.59
CA GLU A 61 -0.04 -32.96 -16.99
C GLU A 61 0.42 -34.42 -17.00
N VAL A 62 -0.54 -35.34 -17.10
CA VAL A 62 -0.23 -36.72 -17.46
C VAL A 62 -0.53 -36.79 -18.93
N ASP A 63 0.45 -37.20 -19.74
CA ASP A 63 0.36 -37.45 -21.18
C ASP A 63 -0.58 -38.65 -21.51
N ASP A 64 -1.61 -38.86 -20.69
CA ASP A 64 -2.65 -39.86 -20.91
C ASP A 64 -3.78 -39.16 -21.66
N SER A 65 -3.89 -39.49 -22.96
CA SER A 65 -4.92 -39.03 -23.90
C SER A 65 -6.38 -39.30 -23.47
N GLU A 66 -6.61 -39.90 -22.31
CA GLU A 66 -7.92 -40.22 -21.76
C GLU A 66 -8.34 -39.36 -20.55
N ASN A 67 -7.46 -38.51 -19.98
CA ASN A 67 -7.85 -37.60 -18.90
C ASN A 67 -6.96 -36.36 -18.81
N PRO A 68 -7.38 -35.21 -19.38
CA PRO A 68 -6.66 -33.96 -19.16
C PRO A 68 -6.81 -33.52 -17.70
N GLU A 69 -5.67 -33.28 -17.03
CA GLU A 69 -5.54 -32.59 -15.73
C GLU A 69 -6.12 -33.27 -14.47
N ARG A 70 -5.51 -34.37 -13.98
CA ARG A 70 -5.80 -34.86 -12.61
C ARG A 70 -5.04 -34.05 -11.54
N SER A 71 -5.77 -33.53 -10.55
CA SER A 71 -5.21 -32.86 -9.37
C SER A 71 -4.42 -33.86 -8.51
N THR A 72 -3.22 -33.49 -8.03
CA THR A 72 -2.30 -34.44 -7.38
C THR A 72 -2.48 -34.55 -5.86
N GLY A 73 -3.62 -34.12 -5.33
CA GLY A 73 -3.79 -34.06 -3.87
C GLY A 73 -2.75 -33.17 -3.18
N THR A 74 -2.22 -32.15 -3.88
CA THR A 74 -1.23 -31.20 -3.36
C THR A 74 -1.63 -29.78 -3.71
N ALA A 75 -1.45 -28.87 -2.77
CA ALA A 75 -1.65 -27.45 -2.94
C ALA A 75 -0.50 -26.62 -2.35
N TYR A 76 -0.52 -25.36 -2.70
CA TYR A 76 0.46 -24.37 -2.35
C TYR A 76 -0.25 -23.12 -1.85
N ILE A 77 0.08 -22.71 -0.63
CA ILE A 77 -0.56 -21.59 0.05
C ILE A 77 0.51 -20.56 0.39
N LEU A 78 0.28 -19.31 -0.04
CA LEU A 78 1.14 -18.17 0.25
C LEU A 78 0.35 -17.17 1.10
N PHE A 79 0.91 -16.76 2.22
CA PHE A 79 0.37 -15.71 3.09
C PHE A 79 1.12 -14.41 2.87
N LYS A 80 0.40 -13.29 2.83
CA LYS A 80 0.96 -11.93 2.74
C LYS A 80 -0.05 -10.94 3.38
N PRO A 81 0.27 -10.31 4.52
CA PRO A 81 1.47 -10.54 5.33
C PRO A 81 1.51 -11.94 5.94
N VAL A 82 2.63 -12.28 6.57
CA VAL A 82 2.75 -13.55 7.33
C VAL A 82 1.65 -13.67 8.41
N PRO A 83 1.19 -14.89 8.72
CA PRO A 83 0.22 -15.13 9.79
C PRO A 83 0.67 -14.54 11.13
N PRO A 84 -0.21 -14.09 12.02
CA PRO A 84 0.18 -13.63 13.36
C PRO A 84 0.61 -14.78 14.28
N ARG A 85 0.12 -16.01 14.03
CA ARG A 85 0.34 -17.18 14.87
C ARG A 85 0.78 -18.39 14.03
N PRO A 86 1.64 -19.28 14.57
CA PRO A 86 2.10 -20.47 13.87
C PRO A 86 1.00 -21.55 13.83
N PHE A 87 0.51 -21.89 12.64
CA PHE A 87 -0.52 -22.92 12.46
C PHE A 87 0.04 -24.28 12.03
N TRP A 88 1.29 -24.33 11.57
CA TRP A 88 1.94 -25.53 10.99
C TRP A 88 2.27 -26.62 12.01
N ASN A 89 1.92 -26.44 13.28
CA ASN A 89 1.97 -27.49 14.30
C ASN A 89 0.57 -28.02 14.65
N GLU A 90 -0.50 -27.46 14.07
CA GLU A 90 -1.88 -27.89 14.30
C GLU A 90 -2.28 -29.03 13.36
N SER A 91 -3.12 -29.94 13.86
CA SER A 91 -3.68 -31.03 13.05
C SER A 91 -4.88 -30.54 12.25
N LEU A 92 -4.60 -30.00 11.06
CA LEU A 92 -5.64 -29.53 10.15
C LEU A 92 -6.33 -30.69 9.44
N ARG A 93 -7.66 -30.65 9.37
CA ARG A 93 -8.45 -31.61 8.61
C ARG A 93 -9.28 -30.92 7.54
N LEU A 94 -9.33 -31.54 6.36
CA LEU A 94 -10.22 -31.13 5.27
C LEU A 94 -10.78 -32.39 4.61
N HIS A 95 -12.10 -32.47 4.46
CA HIS A 95 -12.81 -33.67 3.98
C HIS A 95 -12.37 -34.96 4.73
N GLY A 96 -12.28 -34.87 6.06
CA GLY A 96 -11.88 -36.00 6.91
C GLY A 96 -10.39 -36.39 6.89
N ARG A 97 -9.59 -35.86 5.95
CA ARG A 97 -8.15 -36.14 5.84
C ARG A 97 -7.31 -35.15 6.64
N VAL A 98 -6.30 -35.65 7.34
CA VAL A 98 -5.30 -34.81 8.02
C VAL A 98 -4.33 -34.26 6.98
N LEU A 99 -4.28 -32.94 6.88
CA LEU A 99 -3.40 -32.21 5.97
C LEU A 99 -1.95 -32.30 6.44
N ARG A 100 -1.04 -32.49 5.49
CA ARG A 100 0.40 -32.38 5.75
C ARG A 100 0.89 -31.01 5.30
N ILE A 101 1.45 -30.24 6.21
CA ILE A 101 1.91 -28.87 5.97
C ILE A 101 3.43 -28.86 6.07
N ASP A 102 4.09 -28.54 4.96
CA ASP A 102 5.54 -28.39 4.90
C ASP A 102 5.87 -26.94 4.51
N TYR A 103 6.76 -26.27 5.27
CA TYR A 103 7.27 -24.95 4.88
C TYR A 103 8.06 -25.08 3.58
N ARG A 104 7.92 -24.08 2.71
CA ARG A 104 8.65 -24.01 1.45
C ARG A 104 9.34 -22.67 1.30
N ASN A 105 10.66 -22.71 1.16
CA ASN A 105 11.51 -21.52 1.07
C ASN A 105 11.52 -20.92 -0.35
N ASP A 106 11.23 -21.73 -1.36
CA ASP A 106 11.19 -21.42 -2.79
C ASP A 106 9.88 -20.74 -3.22
N PHE A 107 8.97 -20.44 -2.29
CA PHE A 107 7.86 -19.50 -2.52
C PHE A 107 8.25 -18.04 -2.40
N ARG A 108 9.47 -17.72 -1.98
CA ARG A 108 9.95 -16.33 -2.03
C ARG A 108 9.76 -15.85 -3.46
N SER A 109 8.79 -14.97 -3.68
CA SER A 109 8.88 -14.11 -4.83
C SER A 109 10.26 -13.47 -4.76
N SER A 110 10.91 -13.33 -5.91
CA SER A 110 12.10 -12.49 -6.02
C SER A 110 11.85 -11.11 -5.40
N ASP A 111 10.60 -10.70 -5.28
CA ASP A 111 10.14 -9.40 -4.84
C ASP A 111 10.03 -9.34 -3.31
N SER A 112 11.16 -9.15 -2.63
CA SER A 112 11.16 -8.87 -1.19
C SER A 112 10.58 -7.48 -0.91
N PHE A 113 9.26 -7.38 -0.80
CA PHE A 113 8.63 -6.24 -0.15
C PHE A 113 8.91 -6.32 1.36
N TYR A 114 8.93 -5.17 2.04
CA TYR A 114 8.92 -5.09 3.50
C TYR A 114 7.56 -4.56 3.92
N SER A 115 6.94 -5.17 4.93
CA SER A 115 5.59 -4.82 5.41
C SER A 115 5.64 -4.28 6.82
N TYR A 116 4.93 -3.18 7.04
CA TYR A 116 4.80 -2.50 8.31
C TYR A 116 3.34 -2.11 8.53
N PRO A 117 2.69 -2.53 9.63
CA PRO A 117 1.44 -1.88 10.04
C PRO A 117 1.72 -0.39 10.27
N ALA A 118 0.79 0.46 9.85
CA ALA A 118 0.84 1.89 10.11
C ALA A 118 -0.38 2.28 10.92
N GLU A 119 -0.21 3.28 11.79
CA GLU A 119 -1.30 3.84 12.57
C GLU A 119 -2.19 4.72 11.70
N SER A 120 -1.58 5.50 10.80
CA SER A 120 -2.34 6.34 9.89
C SER A 120 -1.64 6.65 8.56
N LEU A 121 -2.46 7.02 7.58
CA LEU A 121 -2.08 7.65 6.33
C LEU A 121 -2.78 9.01 6.26
N GLU A 122 -2.03 10.08 6.07
CA GLU A 122 -2.52 11.42 5.81
C GLU A 122 -2.19 11.81 4.37
N LEU A 123 -3.18 12.39 3.68
CA LEU A 123 -3.10 12.88 2.31
C LEU A 123 -3.20 14.40 2.33
N GLY A 124 -2.35 15.07 1.55
CA GLY A 124 -2.27 16.51 1.60
C GLY A 124 -1.26 17.11 0.64
N ASP A 125 -0.76 18.27 1.05
CA ASP A 125 0.24 19.05 0.32
C ASP A 125 1.15 19.85 1.28
N TYR A 126 2.30 20.31 0.78
CA TYR A 126 3.18 21.23 1.49
C TYR A 126 2.84 22.68 1.14
N ILE A 127 2.53 23.51 2.14
CA ILE A 127 2.48 24.98 1.93
C ILE A 127 3.89 25.55 1.92
N LEU A 128 4.71 25.08 2.86
CA LEU A 128 6.14 25.35 2.99
C LEU A 128 6.87 24.03 3.27
N PRO A 129 8.19 23.92 3.04
CA PRO A 129 8.94 22.67 3.22
C PRO A 129 8.78 22.01 4.60
N ASN A 130 8.50 22.79 5.65
CA ASN A 130 8.32 22.33 7.03
C ASN A 130 6.86 22.38 7.52
N ILE A 131 5.89 22.72 6.65
CA ILE A 131 4.47 22.84 6.99
C ILE A 131 3.66 21.93 6.06
N PHE A 132 3.21 20.81 6.62
CA PHE A 132 2.33 19.88 5.93
C PHE A 132 0.87 20.21 6.24
N VAL A 133 0.04 20.23 5.20
CA VAL A 133 -1.42 20.39 5.35
C VAL A 133 -2.08 19.03 5.20
N SER A 134 -2.66 18.52 6.29
CA SER A 134 -3.44 17.29 6.25
C SER A 134 -4.85 17.60 5.73
N GLU A 135 -5.17 17.18 4.51
CA GLU A 135 -6.51 17.32 3.92
C GLU A 135 -7.40 16.09 4.17
N ALA A 136 -6.81 14.90 4.29
CA ALA A 136 -7.55 13.68 4.62
C ALA A 136 -6.69 12.76 5.49
N LYS A 137 -7.29 12.12 6.50
CA LYS A 137 -6.61 11.19 7.40
C LYS A 137 -7.35 9.86 7.46
N PHE A 138 -6.60 8.77 7.32
CA PHE A 138 -7.10 7.40 7.38
C PHE A 138 -6.34 6.65 8.47
N THR A 139 -7.08 6.01 9.37
CA THR A 139 -6.52 5.23 10.49
C THR A 139 -6.88 3.75 10.39
N GLN A 140 -7.83 3.39 9.52
CA GLN A 140 -8.40 2.07 9.51
C GLN A 140 -7.58 1.08 8.66
N SER A 141 -6.95 0.11 9.35
CA SER A 141 -6.22 -1.00 8.73
C SER A 141 -5.14 -0.56 7.74
N VAL A 142 -4.40 0.52 8.05
CA VAL A 142 -3.35 1.04 7.18
C VAL A 142 -2.13 0.11 7.22
N LYS A 143 -1.63 -0.26 6.04
CA LYS A 143 -0.43 -1.08 5.88
C LYS A 143 0.50 -0.45 4.86
N PHE A 144 1.75 -0.27 5.26
CA PHE A 144 2.81 0.24 4.41
C PHE A 144 3.66 -0.92 3.89
N PHE A 145 3.93 -0.89 2.60
CA PHE A 145 4.78 -1.85 1.93
C PHE A 145 5.83 -1.13 1.08
N ILE A 146 7.06 -1.61 1.11
CA ILE A 146 8.14 -1.09 0.25
C ILE A 146 8.91 -2.25 -0.38
N SER A 147 8.94 -2.31 -1.72
CA SER A 147 9.84 -3.19 -2.46
C SER A 147 10.97 -2.37 -3.03
N TYR A 148 12.16 -2.62 -2.49
CA TYR A 148 13.39 -2.02 -2.98
C TYR A 148 13.80 -2.59 -4.34
N GLN A 149 13.52 -3.87 -4.58
CA GLN A 149 13.82 -4.54 -5.84
C GLN A 149 12.92 -4.04 -6.96
N ASN A 150 11.62 -3.92 -6.70
CA ASN A 150 10.66 -3.43 -7.70
C ASN A 150 10.60 -1.91 -7.75
N ARG A 151 11.32 -1.23 -6.84
CA ARG A 151 11.35 0.22 -6.70
C ARG A 151 9.95 0.83 -6.55
N LYS A 152 9.16 0.24 -5.65
CA LYS A 152 7.76 0.62 -5.40
C LYS A 152 7.44 0.72 -3.92
N ILE A 153 6.62 1.70 -3.59
CA ILE A 153 5.92 1.82 -2.31
C ILE A 153 4.45 1.53 -2.54
N ILE A 154 3.82 0.81 -1.64
CA ILE A 154 2.39 0.53 -1.66
C ILE A 154 1.82 0.82 -0.28
N VAL A 155 0.72 1.55 -0.21
CA VAL A 155 -0.05 1.74 1.03
C VAL A 155 -1.45 1.18 0.83
N GLU A 156 -1.81 0.17 1.63
CA GLU A 156 -3.17 -0.37 1.66
C GLU A 156 -3.94 0.20 2.85
N LEU A 157 -5.22 0.47 2.66
CA LEU A 157 -6.12 0.98 3.71
C LEU A 157 -7.56 0.51 3.49
N LYS A 158 -8.38 0.62 4.53
CA LYS A 158 -9.83 0.44 4.42
C LYS A 158 -10.56 1.76 4.59
N TYR A 159 -11.56 2.02 3.74
CA TYR A 159 -12.34 3.26 3.78
C TYR A 159 -13.73 3.11 3.16
N GLY A 160 -14.66 3.97 3.59
CA GLY A 160 -16.02 4.10 3.05
C GLY A 160 -17.07 3.20 3.70
N GLU A 161 -18.33 3.46 3.34
CA GLU A 161 -19.47 2.62 3.71
C GLU A 161 -20.24 2.20 2.44
N PRO A 162 -20.35 0.89 2.13
CA PRO A 162 -19.74 -0.24 2.84
C PRO A 162 -18.20 -0.20 2.76
N MET A 163 -17.53 -0.88 3.68
CA MET A 163 -16.07 -0.84 3.80
C MET A 163 -15.36 -1.42 2.57
N TYR A 164 -14.59 -0.59 1.86
CA TYR A 164 -13.76 -1.00 0.72
C TYR A 164 -12.28 -1.08 1.14
N THR A 165 -11.50 -1.90 0.43
CA THR A 165 -10.04 -1.95 0.59
C THR A 165 -9.38 -1.29 -0.61
N PHE A 166 -8.55 -0.29 -0.34
CA PHE A 166 -7.80 0.48 -1.33
C PHE A 166 -6.32 0.18 -1.26
N LYS A 167 -5.65 0.38 -2.38
CA LYS A 167 -4.20 0.29 -2.53
C LYS A 167 -3.71 1.50 -3.30
N LEU A 168 -2.83 2.27 -2.69
CA LEU A 168 -2.11 3.39 -3.30
C LEU A 168 -0.70 2.91 -3.67
N GLU A 169 -0.31 3.08 -4.93
CA GLU A 169 0.99 2.64 -5.45
C GLU A 169 1.81 3.83 -5.95
N PHE A 170 3.08 3.87 -5.51
CA PHE A 170 4.09 4.88 -5.85
C PHE A 170 5.32 4.19 -6.45
N ASN A 171 5.91 4.75 -7.50
CA ASN A 171 7.21 4.32 -7.98
C ASN A 171 8.30 5.20 -7.35
N PHE A 172 9.50 4.67 -7.12
CA PHE A 172 10.59 5.47 -6.56
C PHE A 172 10.98 6.63 -7.49
N ASP A 173 10.93 6.43 -8.81
CA ASP A 173 11.30 7.45 -9.80
C ASP A 173 10.30 8.63 -9.85
N ASP A 174 9.13 8.49 -9.23
CA ASP A 174 8.13 9.55 -9.16
C ASP A 174 8.33 10.46 -7.92
N ILE A 175 9.19 10.07 -6.97
CA ILE A 175 9.43 10.80 -5.73
C ILE A 175 10.33 12.02 -6.02
N ILE A 176 9.87 13.23 -5.69
CA ILE A 176 10.57 14.49 -6.06
C ILE A 176 11.77 14.74 -5.14
N ASN A 177 11.51 14.67 -3.84
CA ASN A 177 12.46 14.99 -2.78
C ASN A 177 12.76 13.74 -1.96
N ASP A 178 13.83 13.78 -1.17
CA ASP A 178 14.07 12.75 -0.16
C ASP A 178 12.83 12.56 0.73
N ILE A 179 12.49 11.31 1.02
CA ILE A 179 11.45 10.95 1.99
C ILE A 179 11.83 11.57 3.33
N TYR A 180 11.01 12.49 3.79
CA TYR A 180 11.20 13.11 5.09
C TYR A 180 10.87 12.09 6.17
N SER A 181 11.79 11.84 7.10
CA SER A 181 11.55 10.91 8.20
C SER A 181 11.81 11.59 9.53
N GLU A 182 10.94 11.36 10.50
CA GLU A 182 11.00 12.02 11.80
C GLU A 182 10.54 11.10 12.93
N LEU A 183 10.94 11.44 14.15
CA LEU A 183 10.44 10.80 15.37
C LEU A 183 9.65 11.82 16.18
N ASP A 184 8.49 11.39 16.65
CA ASP A 184 7.77 12.08 17.71
C ASP A 184 7.98 11.28 19.00
N VAL A 185 8.70 11.92 19.93
CA VAL A 185 8.97 11.39 21.27
C VAL A 185 8.17 12.21 22.30
N SER A 186 6.89 12.42 22.03
CA SER A 186 5.95 12.90 23.05
C SER A 186 5.62 11.79 24.05
N GLN A 187 5.45 12.15 25.33
CA GLN A 187 5.72 11.30 26.50
C GLN A 187 4.82 10.06 26.73
N GLN A 188 3.93 9.68 25.80
CA GLN A 188 3.06 8.52 25.99
C GLN A 188 3.27 7.38 24.99
N ARG A 189 3.74 7.65 23.76
CA ARG A 189 4.03 6.62 22.74
C ARG A 189 5.15 7.07 21.83
N SER A 190 5.99 6.12 21.42
CA SER A 190 7.06 6.41 20.46
C SER A 190 6.50 6.27 19.05
N HIS A 191 6.39 7.37 18.32
CA HIS A 191 5.93 7.36 16.93
C HIS A 191 7.09 7.68 15.97
N GLY A 192 7.06 7.05 14.81
CA GLY A 192 7.91 7.42 13.68
C GLY A 192 7.04 7.77 12.48
N SER A 193 7.40 8.81 11.75
CA SER A 193 6.65 9.21 10.56
C SER A 193 7.56 9.29 9.35
N ILE A 194 7.01 8.98 8.18
CA ILE A 194 7.61 9.28 6.89
C ILE A 194 6.64 10.13 6.06
N THR A 195 7.15 11.14 5.38
CA THR A 195 6.38 11.95 4.43
C THR A 195 7.02 11.85 3.05
N ILE A 196 6.21 11.50 2.06
CA ILE A 196 6.61 11.21 0.69
C ILE A 196 5.95 12.23 -0.22
N GLU A 197 6.74 13.02 -0.93
CA GLU A 197 6.27 13.95 -1.96
C GLU A 197 6.49 13.34 -3.34
N ASN A 198 5.42 13.25 -4.12
CA ASN A 198 5.40 12.57 -5.41
C ASN A 198 5.06 13.54 -6.54
N LYS A 199 5.71 13.37 -7.70
CA LYS A 199 5.48 14.17 -8.91
C LYS A 199 4.08 14.00 -9.47
N TYR A 200 3.53 12.80 -9.30
CA TYR A 200 2.21 12.44 -9.78
C TYR A 200 1.37 11.84 -8.65
N PRO A 201 0.05 11.91 -8.75
CA PRO A 201 -0.81 11.26 -7.76
C PRO A 201 -0.59 9.75 -7.74
N ALA A 202 -0.81 9.14 -6.57
CA ALA A 202 -0.70 7.70 -6.41
C ALA A 202 -1.62 6.94 -7.37
N LYS A 203 -1.14 5.83 -7.92
CA LYS A 203 -2.01 4.89 -8.65
C LYS A 203 -2.93 4.23 -7.65
N CYS A 204 -4.22 4.56 -7.71
CA CYS A 204 -5.23 4.01 -6.80
C CYS A 204 -5.87 2.74 -7.38
N TRP A 205 -6.02 1.73 -6.55
CA TRP A 205 -6.67 0.47 -6.87
C TRP A 205 -7.71 0.14 -5.80
N VAL A 206 -8.79 -0.52 -6.20
CA VAL A 206 -9.82 -1.03 -5.29
C VAL A 206 -9.90 -2.55 -5.39
N LEU A 207 -9.98 -3.22 -4.24
CA LEU A 207 -10.15 -4.65 -4.17
C LEU A 207 -11.60 -5.02 -4.45
N HIS A 208 -11.83 -5.92 -5.41
CA HIS A 208 -13.17 -6.39 -5.72
C HIS A 208 -13.78 -7.16 -4.53
N LYS A 209 -15.05 -6.86 -4.18
CA LYS A 209 -15.75 -7.50 -3.06
C LYS A 209 -15.90 -9.01 -3.26
N CYS A 210 -16.27 -9.42 -4.47
CA CYS A 210 -16.41 -10.82 -4.84
C CYS A 210 -15.06 -11.36 -5.30
N GLN A 211 -14.35 -12.07 -4.41
CA GLN A 211 -13.07 -12.71 -4.68
C GLN A 211 -13.24 -14.20 -4.99
N LYS A 212 -14.22 -14.55 -5.82
CA LYS A 212 -14.48 -15.94 -6.21
C LYS A 212 -13.34 -16.43 -7.11
N PRO A 213 -12.80 -17.64 -6.89
CA PRO A 213 -11.83 -18.23 -7.80
C PRO A 213 -12.34 -18.25 -9.25
N LYS A 214 -11.45 -18.00 -10.21
CA LYS A 214 -11.78 -18.10 -11.64
C LYS A 214 -11.92 -19.56 -12.06
N ASP A 215 -11.21 -20.46 -11.40
CA ASP A 215 -11.21 -21.89 -11.65
C ASP A 215 -11.10 -22.67 -10.32
N LYS A 216 -11.14 -24.01 -10.39
CA LYS A 216 -11.10 -24.88 -9.21
C LYS A 216 -9.70 -25.02 -8.59
N PHE A 217 -8.64 -24.54 -9.24
CA PHE A 217 -7.25 -24.84 -8.90
C PHE A 217 -6.43 -23.63 -8.50
N ASN A 218 -6.74 -22.42 -8.97
CA ASN A 218 -5.94 -21.22 -8.77
C ASN A 218 -6.75 -20.06 -8.20
N TRP A 219 -6.18 -19.43 -7.18
CA TRP A 219 -6.66 -18.19 -6.61
C TRP A 219 -5.49 -17.30 -6.22
N CYS A 220 -5.54 -16.02 -6.58
CA CYS A 220 -4.54 -15.03 -6.21
C CYS A 220 -5.24 -13.69 -5.98
N ILE A 221 -4.92 -13.00 -4.89
CA ILE A 221 -5.51 -11.69 -4.58
C ILE A 221 -5.24 -10.66 -5.67
N ASP A 222 -4.10 -10.77 -6.37
CA ASP A 222 -3.71 -9.87 -7.46
C ASP A 222 -4.73 -9.80 -8.59
N ASN A 223 -5.45 -10.90 -8.82
CA ASN A 223 -6.47 -10.99 -9.86
C ASN A 223 -7.74 -10.17 -9.57
N PHE A 224 -7.87 -9.62 -8.36
CA PHE A 224 -9.07 -8.92 -7.90
C PHE A 224 -8.84 -7.43 -7.64
N TRP A 225 -7.63 -6.92 -7.88
CA TRP A 225 -7.37 -5.48 -7.84
C TRP A 225 -7.80 -4.83 -9.15
N ASN A 226 -8.70 -3.85 -9.06
CA ASN A 226 -9.11 -3.04 -10.20
C ASN A 226 -8.49 -1.65 -10.09
N ARG A 227 -7.82 -1.20 -11.15
CA ARG A 227 -7.28 0.16 -11.21
C ARG A 227 -8.44 1.14 -11.26
N ILE A 228 -8.40 2.18 -10.43
CA ILE A 228 -9.33 3.29 -10.51
C ILE A 228 -8.78 4.27 -11.55
N THR A 229 -9.48 4.40 -12.67
CA THR A 229 -9.12 5.30 -13.77
C THR A 229 -10.21 6.33 -14.10
N LYS A 230 -11.35 6.29 -13.40
CA LYS A 230 -12.51 7.20 -13.58
C LYS A 230 -13.03 7.67 -12.21
N ASN A 231 -13.55 8.89 -12.14
CA ASN A 231 -14.00 9.56 -10.90
C ASN A 231 -15.08 8.76 -10.14
N ASP A 232 -15.98 8.06 -10.84
CA ASP A 232 -17.18 7.45 -10.24
C ASP A 232 -16.94 6.34 -9.21
N LYS A 233 -15.71 5.81 -9.12
CA LYS A 233 -15.34 4.76 -8.16
C LYS A 233 -14.25 5.18 -7.17
N MET A 234 -13.76 6.40 -7.28
CA MET A 234 -12.84 6.93 -6.28
C MET A 234 -13.66 7.28 -5.04
N PRO A 235 -13.22 6.92 -3.84
CA PRO A 235 -13.90 7.41 -2.65
C PRO A 235 -13.85 8.93 -2.68
N HIS A 236 -15.00 9.56 -2.49
CA HIS A 236 -15.04 10.96 -2.06
C HIS A 236 -14.44 11.01 -0.66
N PHE A 237 -13.11 11.10 -0.62
CA PHE A 237 -12.31 11.09 0.60
C PHE A 237 -12.64 12.30 1.51
N HIS A 238 -13.36 13.30 0.96
CA HIS A 238 -14.10 14.32 1.68
C HIS A 238 -15.46 14.53 0.99
N LYS A 239 -16.49 14.98 1.73
CA LYS A 239 -17.80 15.36 1.16
C LYS A 239 -17.73 16.49 0.12
N ASP A 240 -16.59 17.18 0.03
CA ASP A 240 -16.41 18.42 -0.75
C ASP A 240 -15.15 18.42 -1.64
N ASN A 241 -14.43 17.29 -1.77
CA ASN A 241 -13.27 17.18 -2.68
C ASN A 241 -13.66 16.37 -3.93
N ASP A 242 -13.97 17.08 -5.01
CA ASP A 242 -14.44 16.52 -6.30
C ASP A 242 -13.33 15.97 -7.21
N GLN A 243 -12.05 16.13 -6.85
CA GLN A 243 -10.95 15.83 -7.76
C GLN A 243 -10.06 14.69 -7.29
N PRO A 244 -10.23 13.48 -7.85
CA PRO A 244 -9.26 12.43 -7.67
C PRO A 244 -7.91 12.83 -8.26
N GLY A 245 -6.85 12.61 -7.50
CA GLY A 245 -5.49 12.93 -7.93
C GLY A 245 -5.00 14.33 -7.54
N LYS A 246 -5.65 15.01 -6.59
CA LYS A 246 -5.14 16.27 -6.04
C LYS A 246 -3.85 16.07 -5.24
N TRP A 247 -3.84 15.09 -4.34
CA TRP A 247 -2.77 14.97 -3.35
C TRP A 247 -1.50 14.37 -3.92
N LEU A 248 -0.40 15.08 -3.68
CA LEU A 248 0.96 14.69 -4.04
C LEU A 248 1.81 14.33 -2.83
N VAL A 249 1.38 14.71 -1.62
CA VAL A 249 2.11 14.47 -0.38
C VAL A 249 1.38 13.44 0.47
N PHE A 250 2.11 12.41 0.87
CA PHE A 250 1.61 11.24 1.58
C PHE A 250 2.41 11.08 2.86
N ARG A 251 1.76 11.24 4.00
CA ARG A 251 2.39 11.09 5.32
C ARG A 251 1.90 9.81 5.99
N ILE A 252 2.82 8.93 6.35
CA ILE A 252 2.55 7.65 7.00
C ILE A 252 3.13 7.69 8.40
N THR A 253 2.28 7.45 9.40
CA THR A 253 2.65 7.43 10.81
C THR A 253 2.66 5.98 11.31
N PHE A 254 3.73 5.60 11.99
CA PHE A 254 3.94 4.28 12.57
C PHE A 254 3.95 4.36 14.09
N ASP A 255 3.17 3.49 14.72
CA ASP A 255 3.37 3.12 16.12
C ASP A 255 4.60 2.22 16.20
N LEU A 256 5.67 2.73 16.84
CA LEU A 256 6.93 2.01 16.92
C LEU A 256 6.77 0.70 17.71
N ASP A 257 5.88 0.63 18.69
CA ASP A 257 5.65 -0.58 19.46
C ASP A 257 5.03 -1.68 18.57
N GLN A 258 4.17 -1.30 17.62
CA GLN A 258 3.55 -2.23 16.68
C GLN A 258 4.50 -2.73 15.60
N ILE A 259 5.48 -1.92 15.19
CA ILE A 259 6.42 -2.31 14.13
C ILE A 259 7.68 -2.99 14.64
N GLY A 260 7.84 -3.19 15.96
CA GLY A 260 9.01 -3.86 16.56
C GLY A 260 10.12 -2.90 17.00
N GLY A 261 9.74 -1.68 17.35
CA GLY A 261 10.55 -0.65 17.98
C GLY A 261 11.35 0.24 17.03
N LEU A 262 11.99 1.25 17.62
CA LEU A 262 12.83 2.23 16.94
C LEU A 262 13.91 1.60 16.03
N ASN A 263 14.48 0.47 16.45
CA ASN A 263 15.51 -0.22 15.65
C ASN A 263 14.98 -0.74 14.32
N ARG A 264 13.71 -1.18 14.27
CA ARG A 264 13.08 -1.64 13.03
C ARG A 264 12.76 -0.47 12.10
N PHE A 265 12.34 0.66 12.66
CA PHE A 265 12.17 1.91 11.90
C PHE A 265 13.50 2.44 11.35
N LYS A 266 14.56 2.50 12.17
CA LYS A 266 15.92 2.86 11.71
C LYS A 266 16.42 1.97 10.59
N LYS A 267 16.14 0.66 10.64
CA LYS A 267 16.49 -0.28 9.56
C LYS A 267 15.71 0.01 8.26
N LEU A 268 14.43 0.38 8.36
CA LEU A 268 13.63 0.82 7.22
C LEU A 268 14.28 2.03 6.55
N ILE A 269 14.53 3.11 7.30
CA ILE A 269 15.12 4.35 6.79
C ILE A 269 16.54 4.13 6.23
N LYS A 270 17.40 3.39 6.94
CA LYS A 270 18.75 3.06 6.47
C LYS A 270 18.74 2.27 5.17
N LYS A 271 17.75 1.38 4.98
CA LYS A 271 17.63 0.63 3.73
C LYS A 271 17.11 1.52 2.60
N ALA A 272 16.17 2.42 2.87
CA ALA A 272 15.72 3.45 1.93
C ALA A 272 16.88 4.34 1.44
N GLY A 273 17.84 4.68 2.32
CA GLY A 273 19.02 5.48 1.95
C GLY A 273 19.93 4.80 0.93
N LYS A 274 19.95 3.45 0.88
CA LYS A 274 20.69 2.70 -0.14
C LYS A 274 20.10 2.83 -1.55
N TYR A 275 18.85 3.29 -1.65
CA TYR A 275 18.11 3.48 -2.89
C TYR A 275 17.89 4.96 -3.19
N ASN A 276 18.64 5.86 -2.52
CA ASN A 276 18.53 7.32 -2.66
C ASN A 276 17.10 7.84 -2.41
N LEU A 277 16.35 7.18 -1.52
CA LEU A 277 15.03 7.66 -1.10
C LEU A 277 15.09 8.57 0.12
N VAL A 278 16.21 8.60 0.82
CA VAL A 278 16.48 9.48 1.96
C VAL A 278 17.97 9.86 1.90
N PRO A 279 18.42 10.92 2.59
CA PRO A 279 19.84 11.27 2.63
C PRO A 279 20.66 10.08 3.12
N ARG A 280 21.79 9.80 2.47
CA ARG A 280 22.65 8.64 2.80
C ARG A 280 23.19 8.69 4.24
N THR A 281 23.31 9.89 4.80
CA THR A 281 23.63 10.14 6.21
C THR A 281 22.54 9.66 7.18
N SER A 282 21.40 9.14 6.68
CA SER A 282 20.32 8.50 7.43
C SER A 282 19.83 9.35 8.61
N SER A 283 19.61 10.64 8.39
CA SER A 283 19.11 11.55 9.42
C SER A 283 17.60 11.41 9.52
N ILE A 284 17.16 10.56 10.46
CA ILE A 284 15.82 10.71 11.01
C ILE A 284 15.82 12.06 11.72
N SER A 285 14.97 12.97 11.26
CA SER A 285 14.88 14.33 11.77
C SER A 285 14.31 14.32 13.19
N ASN A 286 14.87 15.18 14.03
CA ASN A 286 14.30 15.50 15.35
C ASN A 286 13.36 16.73 15.28
N PHE A 287 13.18 17.31 14.10
CA PHE A 287 12.31 18.46 13.89
C PHE A 287 10.99 17.99 13.26
N PRO A 288 9.93 17.82 14.04
CA PRO A 288 8.66 17.38 13.47
C PRO A 288 8.11 18.44 12.50
N LEU A 289 7.49 18.00 11.41
CA LEU A 289 6.71 18.88 10.53
C LEU A 289 5.61 19.56 11.34
N LYS A 290 5.38 20.85 11.08
CA LYS A 290 4.17 21.51 11.55
C LYS A 290 3.00 21.00 10.72
N ILE A 291 2.07 20.30 11.37
CA ILE A 291 0.86 19.80 10.72
C ILE A 291 -0.24 20.83 10.91
N ILE A 292 -0.84 21.27 9.80
CA ILE A 292 -2.02 22.13 9.79
C ILE A 292 -3.20 21.31 9.27
N ASN A 293 -4.36 21.44 9.93
CA ASN A 293 -5.58 20.84 9.46
C ASN A 293 -6.11 21.59 8.22
N GLY A 294 -6.21 20.90 7.09
CA GLY A 294 -6.67 21.47 5.83
C GLY A 294 -8.09 22.03 5.86
N THR A 295 -8.93 21.61 6.82
CA THR A 295 -10.29 22.14 6.98
C THR A 295 -10.32 23.49 7.69
N GLU A 296 -9.29 23.83 8.44
CA GLU A 296 -9.15 25.12 9.15
C GLU A 296 -8.56 26.20 8.25
N LEU A 297 -7.89 25.79 7.18
CA LEU A 297 -7.46 26.69 6.13
C LEU A 297 -8.69 27.08 5.33
N CYS A 298 -9.02 28.37 5.32
CA CYS A 298 -9.91 28.93 4.31
C CYS A 298 -9.30 28.60 2.95
N LYS A 299 -9.78 27.53 2.29
CA LYS A 299 -9.74 27.42 0.84
C LYS A 299 -10.50 28.64 0.39
N HIS A 300 -9.79 29.71 0.06
CA HIS A 300 -10.44 30.91 -0.37
C HIS A 300 -11.14 30.52 -1.67
N PHE A 301 -12.44 30.21 -1.57
CA PHE A 301 -13.38 30.34 -2.65
C PHE A 301 -13.45 31.84 -2.95
N VAL A 302 -12.33 32.37 -3.46
CA VAL A 302 -12.28 33.72 -3.98
C VAL A 302 -13.29 33.70 -5.11
N ASN A 303 -14.26 34.60 -4.99
CA ASN A 303 -15.41 34.70 -5.87
C ASN A 303 -14.95 34.62 -7.33
N ARG A 304 -15.01 33.42 -7.91
CA ARG A 304 -14.40 33.08 -9.23
C ARG A 304 -15.00 33.93 -10.35
N LYS A 305 -16.11 34.60 -10.06
CA LYS A 305 -16.77 35.62 -10.87
C LYS A 305 -15.92 36.87 -11.13
N MET A 306 -14.83 37.10 -10.39
CA MET A 306 -13.94 38.25 -10.60
C MET A 306 -13.01 38.08 -11.81
N LEU A 307 -12.78 36.85 -12.27
CA LEU A 307 -11.91 36.56 -13.42
C LEU A 307 -12.76 36.28 -14.65
N ASN A 308 -12.31 36.74 -15.82
CA ASN A 308 -12.92 36.30 -17.06
C ASN A 308 -12.64 34.80 -17.30
N PHE A 309 -13.48 34.17 -18.12
CA PHE A 309 -13.44 32.73 -18.36
C PHE A 309 -12.05 32.20 -18.73
N LYS A 310 -11.31 32.88 -19.63
CA LYS A 310 -10.00 32.40 -20.10
C LYS A 310 -8.94 32.41 -18.98
N VAL A 311 -8.90 33.48 -18.19
CA VAL A 311 -7.95 33.60 -17.07
C VAL A 311 -8.31 32.60 -15.97
N ASN A 312 -9.60 32.47 -15.65
CA ASN A 312 -10.07 31.50 -14.68
C ASN A 312 -9.74 30.07 -15.11
N TYR A 313 -10.02 29.72 -16.37
CA TYR A 313 -9.70 28.40 -16.92
C TYR A 313 -8.21 28.07 -16.81
N MET A 314 -7.33 29.01 -17.16
CA MET A 314 -5.88 28.79 -17.05
C MET A 314 -5.39 28.70 -15.60
N LEU A 315 -5.98 29.46 -14.69
CA LEU A 315 -5.68 29.36 -13.27
C LEU A 315 -6.07 27.99 -12.72
N GLU A 316 -7.30 27.54 -13.02
CA GLU A 316 -7.79 26.22 -12.63
C GLU A 316 -6.90 25.11 -13.22
N CYS A 317 -6.47 25.24 -14.47
CA CYS A 317 -5.50 24.32 -15.05
C CYS A 317 -4.19 24.30 -14.25
N ASN A 318 -3.63 25.46 -13.89
CA ASN A 318 -2.39 25.51 -13.12
C ASN A 318 -2.53 24.90 -11.72
N ILE A 319 -3.69 25.06 -11.07
CA ILE A 319 -3.98 24.43 -9.79
C ILE A 319 -4.14 22.91 -9.98
N SER A 320 -4.95 22.46 -10.94
CA SER A 320 -5.19 21.03 -11.19
C SER A 320 -3.94 20.26 -11.63
N PHE A 321 -2.99 20.93 -12.29
CA PHE A 321 -1.68 20.35 -12.64
C PHE A 321 -0.63 20.56 -11.55
N ASN A 322 -1.00 21.08 -10.37
CA ASN A 322 -0.13 21.34 -9.22
C ASN A 322 1.07 22.27 -9.55
N TYR A 323 0.92 23.17 -10.54
CA TYR A 323 1.90 24.24 -10.80
C TYR A 323 1.74 25.41 -9.83
N LEU A 324 0.55 25.57 -9.25
CA LEU A 324 0.24 26.55 -8.21
C LEU A 324 -0.44 25.84 -7.05
N ASN A 325 0.11 26.03 -5.85
CA ASN A 325 -0.52 25.54 -4.63
C ASN A 325 -1.69 26.48 -4.27
N GLU A 326 -2.90 25.92 -4.20
CA GLU A 326 -4.15 26.62 -3.88
C GLU A 326 -4.06 27.39 -2.55
N TYR A 327 -3.34 26.86 -1.56
CA TYR A 327 -3.17 27.49 -0.25
C TYR A 327 -2.32 28.77 -0.29
N ASN A 328 -1.53 28.96 -1.35
CA ASN A 328 -0.71 30.16 -1.53
C ASN A 328 -1.45 31.26 -2.32
N LEU A 329 -2.69 31.01 -2.75
CA LEU A 329 -3.47 31.96 -3.54
C LEU A 329 -4.31 32.87 -2.64
N CYS A 330 -3.88 34.12 -2.48
CA CYS A 330 -4.57 35.12 -1.67
C CYS A 330 -5.44 36.07 -2.52
N LYS A 331 -6.34 36.82 -1.87
CA LYS A 331 -7.27 37.77 -2.53
C LYS A 331 -6.53 38.79 -3.42
N GLU A 332 -5.35 39.23 -3.00
CA GLU A 332 -4.50 40.18 -3.73
C GLU A 332 -4.05 39.61 -5.06
N PHE A 333 -3.71 38.31 -5.12
CA PHE A 333 -3.34 37.63 -6.37
C PHE A 333 -4.51 37.60 -7.36
N TYR A 334 -5.72 37.27 -6.89
CA TYR A 334 -6.91 37.29 -7.76
C TYR A 334 -7.27 38.72 -8.20
N SER A 335 -7.12 39.71 -7.33
CA SER A 335 -7.33 41.12 -7.66
C SER A 335 -6.33 41.60 -8.70
N LEU A 336 -5.08 41.17 -8.61
CA LEU A 336 -4.07 41.44 -9.63
C LEU A 336 -4.51 40.86 -10.98
N LEU A 337 -4.90 39.58 -11.02
CA LEU A 337 -5.31 38.93 -12.26
C LEU A 337 -6.57 39.55 -12.90
N SER A 338 -7.50 40.08 -12.09
CA SER A 338 -8.74 40.71 -12.58
C SER A 338 -8.53 42.13 -13.11
N GLN A 339 -7.58 42.88 -12.54
CA GLN A 339 -7.28 44.26 -12.95
C GLN A 339 -6.42 44.35 -14.22
N GLN A 340 -5.67 43.30 -14.54
CA GLN A 340 -4.79 43.28 -15.71
C GLN A 340 -5.53 42.90 -17.00
N PRO A 341 -5.08 43.37 -18.18
CA PRO A 341 -5.60 42.90 -19.47
C PRO A 341 -5.44 41.38 -19.60
N THR A 342 -6.43 40.70 -20.19
CA THR A 342 -6.47 39.22 -20.32
C THR A 342 -5.15 38.62 -20.80
N LYS A 343 -4.49 39.22 -21.80
CA LYS A 343 -3.21 38.72 -22.36
C LYS A 343 -2.08 38.77 -21.33
N VAL A 344 -2.06 39.79 -20.46
CA VAL A 344 -1.07 39.95 -19.39
C VAL A 344 -1.32 38.91 -18.30
N SER A 345 -2.56 38.75 -17.84
CA SER A 345 -2.92 37.74 -16.82
C SER A 345 -2.57 36.31 -17.29
N LEU A 346 -2.85 35.98 -18.55
CA LEU A 346 -2.46 34.70 -19.15
C LEU A 346 -0.93 34.53 -19.19
N ASN A 347 -0.17 35.58 -19.54
CA ASN A 347 1.29 35.53 -19.53
C ASN A 347 1.85 35.30 -18.12
N ILE A 348 1.27 35.90 -17.08
CA ILE A 348 1.65 35.65 -15.67
C ILE A 348 1.47 34.17 -15.34
N LEU A 349 0.30 33.61 -15.65
CA LEU A 349 -0.03 32.21 -15.37
C LEU A 349 0.82 31.22 -16.18
N VAL A 350 1.16 31.54 -17.43
CA VAL A 350 2.03 30.71 -18.28
C VAL A 350 3.50 30.79 -17.86
N ARG A 351 3.98 31.96 -17.43
CA ARG A 351 5.35 32.10 -16.93
C ARG A 351 5.54 31.41 -15.59
N GLY A 352 4.55 31.49 -14.69
CA GLY A 352 4.55 30.73 -13.44
C GLY A 352 4.74 29.22 -13.69
N ARG A 353 4.06 28.68 -14.70
CA ARG A 353 4.20 27.27 -15.11
C ARG A 353 5.62 26.89 -15.56
N LYS A 354 6.32 27.77 -16.29
CA LYS A 354 7.69 27.50 -16.78
C LYS A 354 8.72 27.53 -15.65
N GLY A 355 8.50 28.33 -14.60
CA GLY A 355 9.33 28.31 -13.39
C GLY A 355 9.24 26.97 -12.66
N SER A 356 8.04 26.41 -12.53
CA SER A 356 7.79 25.13 -11.85
C SER A 356 8.17 23.88 -12.66
N MET A 357 8.41 24.00 -13.97
CA MET A 357 8.90 22.90 -14.82
C MET A 357 10.43 22.77 -14.84
N ASN A 358 11.15 23.77 -14.34
CA ASN A 358 12.61 23.82 -14.29
C ASN A 358 13.18 23.53 -12.88
N LEU A 359 12.32 23.09 -11.96
CA LEU A 359 12.66 22.41 -10.70
C LEU A 359 12.31 20.93 -10.89
#